data_AF-A0ABD1M437-F1
#
_entry.id   AF-A0ABD1M437-F1
#
_cell.length_a   1.000
_cell.length_b   1.000
_cell.length_c   1.000
_cell.angle_alpha   90.00
_cell.angle_beta   90.00
_cell.angle_gamma   90.00
#
_symmetry.space_group_name_H-M   'P 1'
#
loop_
_entity.id
_entity.type
_entity.pdbx_description
1 polymer ?
#
loop_
_entity_poly.entity_id
_entity_poly.type
_entity_poly.pdbx_seq_one_letter_code
_entity_poly.pdbx_strand_id
1 'polypeptide(L)'
;MEESDGEGRISQTRLKVQDVFAMTDSSTRILTQWNRNNQPVGDSSSLLAGFLGQVASNFGNFPVLYENWSQVPEQYKNNVYLNTIQANFVVNDDKHKQYILRSLGNKWKDKRCRLFDKYHNWELSVEENIQNHPPHIPQDHWAIFVRYKRSAKAMDIANKNAANRAKLVIPHILGYKTLARKRDELETIHGREFSRAEMYQLSHKKPDGTFVNEEARELHEKLQEQMQNCSENEAFMRVCGKEHPGYVRGMGLGVSPSQIVGSSSGATSSTTSIESNERMEQMQAEIESLKAQVAEIDSLKAQVAEVDVLKQHIAFLMQRAKGDETPDLESPINKRSSEGSHMPQGGNSPATI
;
A
#
# COMPACT_ATOMS: atom_id res chain seq x y z
N MET A 1 12.56 -6.16 3.95
CA MET A 1 11.23 -5.85 3.40
C MET A 1 11.31 -6.06 1.91
N GLU A 2 10.25 -6.57 1.30
CA GLU A 2 10.22 -6.89 -0.12
C GLU A 2 9.68 -5.72 -0.96
N GLU A 3 10.38 -5.37 -2.04
CA GLU A 3 10.07 -4.31 -3.00
C GLU A 3 9.79 -4.95 -4.36
N SER A 4 8.70 -4.56 -5.03
CA SER A 4 8.44 -4.97 -6.42
C SER A 4 8.80 -3.82 -7.37
N ASP A 5 9.66 -4.06 -8.35
CA ASP A 5 9.82 -3.14 -9.48
C ASP A 5 8.62 -3.21 -10.44
N GLY A 6 8.57 -2.29 -11.41
CA GLY A 6 7.53 -2.24 -12.45
C GLY A 6 7.54 -3.43 -13.40
N GLU A 7 8.55 -4.31 -13.30
CA GLU A 7 8.72 -5.55 -14.06
C GLU A 7 8.37 -6.80 -13.22
N GLY A 8 7.93 -6.63 -11.97
CA GLY A 8 7.52 -7.70 -11.07
C GLY A 8 8.66 -8.44 -10.35
N ARG A 9 9.89 -7.92 -10.35
CA ARG A 9 11.00 -8.47 -9.57
C ARG A 9 10.89 -8.04 -8.11
N ILE A 10 11.01 -9.01 -7.21
CA ILE A 10 10.97 -8.79 -5.76
C ILE A 10 12.41 -8.70 -5.21
N SER A 11 12.77 -7.60 -4.55
CA SER A 11 14.06 -7.41 -3.88
C SER A 11 13.89 -7.16 -2.39
N GLN A 12 14.86 -7.57 -1.56
CA GLN A 12 14.81 -7.33 -0.11
C GLN A 12 15.67 -6.14 0.30
N THR A 13 15.03 -5.10 0.84
CA THR A 13 15.68 -3.85 1.27
C THR A 13 15.29 -3.47 2.69
N ARG A 14 16.14 -2.71 3.38
CA ARG A 14 15.87 -2.12 4.69
C ARG A 14 15.52 -0.64 4.53
N LEU A 15 14.26 -0.30 4.68
CA LEU A 15 13.75 1.07 4.55
C LEU A 15 13.35 1.68 5.90
N LYS A 16 13.55 2.98 6.03
CA LYS A 16 12.96 3.86 7.05
C LYS A 16 11.80 4.64 6.45
N VAL A 17 10.95 5.20 7.32
CA VAL A 17 9.79 6.00 6.88
C VAL A 17 10.19 7.18 5.98
N GLN A 18 11.35 7.80 6.21
CA GLN A 18 11.84 8.90 5.39
C GLN A 18 12.18 8.45 3.96
N ASP A 19 12.73 7.25 3.81
CA ASP A 19 13.11 6.69 2.52
C ASP A 19 11.85 6.50 1.65
N VAL A 20 10.73 6.09 2.25
CA VAL A 20 9.44 5.94 1.54
C VAL A 20 8.97 7.24 0.90
N PHE A 21 9.18 8.40 1.54
CA PHE A 21 8.81 9.67 0.93
C PHE A 21 9.70 10.04 -0.26
N ALA A 22 10.96 9.59 -0.27
CA ALA A 22 11.89 9.79 -1.38
C ALA A 22 11.66 8.80 -2.56
N MET A 23 10.87 7.73 -2.35
CA MET A 23 10.55 6.73 -3.37
C MET A 23 9.38 7.12 -4.30
N THR A 24 8.74 8.27 -4.07
CA THR A 24 7.48 8.63 -4.74
C THR A 24 7.56 8.73 -6.27
N ASP A 25 8.77 8.90 -6.83
CA ASP A 25 9.03 8.94 -8.28
C ASP A 25 9.58 7.61 -8.84
N SER A 26 9.73 6.58 -8.00
CA SER A 26 10.20 5.27 -8.42
C SER A 26 9.04 4.38 -8.88
N SER A 27 9.29 3.52 -9.87
CA SER A 27 8.34 2.46 -10.26
C SER A 27 8.17 1.37 -9.18
N THR A 28 8.92 1.46 -8.10
CA THR A 28 9.05 0.44 -7.07
C THR A 28 8.04 0.66 -5.96
N ARG A 29 7.30 -0.38 -5.59
CA ARG A 29 6.32 -0.34 -4.50
C ARG A 29 6.65 -1.35 -3.42
N ILE A 30 6.37 -0.98 -2.18
CA ILE A 30 6.60 -1.80 -1.00
C ILE A 30 5.48 -2.83 -0.90
N LEU A 31 5.84 -4.11 -0.87
CA LEU A 31 4.87 -5.19 -0.69
C LEU A 31 4.33 -5.19 0.73
N THR A 32 3.00 -5.13 0.87
CA THR A 32 2.32 -5.20 2.17
C THR A 32 1.66 -6.55 2.36
N GLN A 33 1.98 -7.22 3.46
CA GLN A 33 1.37 -8.49 3.83
C GLN A 33 0.15 -8.23 4.70
N TRP A 34 -0.92 -8.99 4.47
CA TRP A 34 -2.20 -8.83 5.15
C TRP A 34 -2.70 -10.19 5.64
N ASN A 35 -3.17 -10.24 6.89
CA ASN A 35 -3.75 -11.46 7.44
C ASN A 35 -5.20 -11.66 6.98
N ARG A 36 -5.81 -12.80 7.33
CA ARG A 36 -7.24 -13.12 7.07
C ARG A 36 -8.25 -12.08 7.57
N ASN A 37 -7.85 -11.24 8.53
CA ASN A 37 -8.68 -10.17 9.06
C ASN A 37 -8.44 -8.81 8.36
N ASN A 38 -7.69 -8.78 7.25
CA ASN A 38 -7.32 -7.58 6.51
C ASN A 38 -6.57 -6.56 7.36
N GLN A 39 -5.66 -7.06 8.19
CA GLN A 39 -4.75 -6.23 8.98
C GLN A 39 -3.33 -6.40 8.45
N PRO A 40 -2.52 -5.32 8.39
CA PRO A 40 -1.17 -5.39 7.91
C PRO A 40 -0.29 -6.16 8.91
N VAL A 41 0.46 -7.12 8.40
CA VAL A 41 1.35 -8.02 9.14
C VAL A 41 2.73 -8.08 8.46
N GLY A 42 3.63 -8.92 8.97
CA GLY A 42 5.01 -8.98 8.48
C GLY A 42 5.82 -7.69 8.72
N ASP A 43 6.97 -7.61 8.05
CA ASP A 43 7.96 -6.56 8.30
C ASP A 43 7.52 -5.18 7.79
N SER A 44 6.78 -5.12 6.68
CA SER A 44 6.31 -3.85 6.11
C SER A 44 5.17 -3.22 6.91
N SER A 45 4.47 -3.97 7.78
CA SER A 45 3.37 -3.44 8.60
C SER A 45 3.79 -2.27 9.50
N SER A 46 4.98 -2.34 10.11
CA SER A 46 5.50 -1.28 10.97
C SER A 46 5.94 -0.05 10.18
N LEU A 47 6.49 -0.26 8.98
CA LEU A 47 6.84 0.84 8.06
C LEU A 47 5.58 1.57 7.60
N LEU A 48 4.56 0.83 7.16
CA LEU A 48 3.25 1.39 6.81
C LEU A 48 2.65 2.16 7.98
N ALA A 49 2.63 1.59 9.20
CA ALA A 49 2.08 2.25 10.37
C ALA A 49 2.81 3.56 10.71
N GLY A 50 4.13 3.61 10.54
CA GLY A 50 4.96 4.80 10.71
C GLY A 50 4.69 5.85 9.62
N PHE A 51 4.66 5.43 8.36
CA PHE A 51 4.36 6.27 7.20
C PHE A 51 2.99 6.94 7.31
N LEU A 52 1.94 6.16 7.61
CA LEU A 52 0.59 6.69 7.87
C LEU A 52 0.59 7.71 9.02
N GLY A 53 1.49 7.56 10.00
CA GLY A 53 1.65 8.51 11.10
C GLY A 53 2.18 9.87 10.63
N GLN A 54 3.13 9.88 9.70
CA GLN A 54 3.65 11.12 9.10
C GLN A 54 2.63 11.76 8.16
N VAL A 55 2.00 10.96 7.30
CA VAL A 55 0.93 11.41 6.39
C VAL A 55 -0.21 12.06 7.16
N ALA A 56 -0.66 11.46 8.28
CA ALA A 56 -1.71 12.01 9.13
C ALA A 56 -1.28 13.24 9.96
N SER A 57 0.03 13.48 10.10
CA SER A 57 0.57 14.67 10.79
C SER A 57 0.61 15.90 9.86
N ASN A 58 0.58 15.69 8.55
CA ASN A 58 0.51 16.78 7.58
C ASN A 58 -0.94 17.26 7.46
N PHE A 59 -1.25 18.39 8.09
CA PHE A 59 -2.59 18.97 8.08
C PHE A 59 -2.99 19.64 6.75
N GLY A 60 -2.06 19.74 5.79
CA GLY A 60 -2.41 20.01 4.39
C GLY A 60 -3.16 18.84 3.75
N ASN A 61 -2.81 17.60 4.13
CA ASN A 61 -3.53 16.40 3.68
C ASN A 61 -4.90 16.27 4.35
N PHE A 62 -4.98 16.60 5.64
CA PHE A 62 -6.21 16.49 6.43
C PHE A 62 -6.38 17.71 7.36
N PRO A 63 -7.14 18.73 6.95
CA PRO A 63 -7.26 19.97 7.70
C PRO A 63 -7.74 19.79 9.15
N VAL A 64 -7.23 20.61 10.07
CA VAL A 64 -7.56 20.55 11.52
C VAL A 64 -8.97 21.04 11.84
N LEU A 65 -9.61 21.75 10.91
CA LEU A 65 -10.89 22.45 11.10
C LEU A 65 -12.08 21.50 11.30
N TYR A 66 -12.03 20.29 10.72
CA TYR A 66 -13.11 19.32 10.82
C TYR A 66 -13.20 18.76 12.24
N GLU A 67 -14.38 18.66 12.84
CA GLU A 67 -14.52 18.20 14.23
C GLU A 67 -14.09 16.74 14.38
N ASN A 68 -14.50 15.89 13.42
CA ASN A 68 -14.26 14.45 13.42
C ASN A 68 -13.86 13.93 12.03
N TRP A 69 -13.30 12.72 11.98
CA TRP A 69 -12.77 12.13 10.74
C TRP A 69 -13.83 11.89 9.66
N SER A 70 -15.08 11.62 10.07
CA SER A 70 -16.21 11.48 9.14
C SER A 70 -16.54 12.78 8.41
N GLN A 71 -16.27 13.94 8.99
CA GLN A 71 -16.48 15.25 8.34
C GLN A 71 -15.36 15.63 7.36
N VAL A 72 -14.19 14.98 7.43
CA VAL A 72 -13.12 15.21 6.45
C VAL A 72 -13.64 14.73 5.08
N PRO A 73 -13.65 15.60 4.05
CA PRO A 73 -14.21 15.25 2.75
C PRO A 73 -13.51 14.04 2.13
N GLU A 74 -14.30 13.24 1.42
CA GLU A 74 -13.80 12.00 0.81
C GLU A 74 -12.74 12.27 -0.27
N GLN A 75 -12.76 13.46 -0.88
CA GLN A 75 -11.73 13.91 -1.82
C GLN A 75 -10.34 13.94 -1.19
N TYR A 76 -10.19 14.46 0.04
CA TYR A 76 -8.91 14.45 0.76
C TYR A 76 -8.44 13.02 1.04
N LYS A 77 -9.35 12.16 1.52
CA LYS A 77 -9.07 10.76 1.84
C LYS A 77 -8.64 9.97 0.60
N ASN A 78 -9.38 10.11 -0.49
CA ASN A 78 -9.10 9.44 -1.76
C ASN A 78 -7.82 9.95 -2.41
N ASN A 79 -7.59 11.27 -2.42
CA ASN A 79 -6.37 11.85 -2.98
C ASN A 79 -5.12 11.29 -2.27
N VAL A 80 -5.10 11.31 -0.94
CA VAL A 80 -3.99 10.77 -0.15
C VAL A 80 -3.86 9.26 -0.35
N TYR A 81 -4.97 8.52 -0.39
CA TYR A 81 -4.93 7.08 -0.62
C TYR A 81 -4.30 6.73 -1.97
N LEU A 82 -4.79 7.33 -3.07
CA LEU A 82 -4.31 7.03 -4.42
C LEU A 82 -2.89 7.55 -4.66
N ASN A 83 -2.65 8.83 -4.36
CA ASN A 83 -1.43 9.51 -4.78
C ASN A 83 -0.28 9.41 -3.78
N THR A 84 -0.55 9.00 -2.54
CA THR A 84 0.51 8.88 -1.51
C THR A 84 0.66 7.46 -1.01
N ILE A 85 -0.43 6.73 -0.77
CA ILE A 85 -0.35 5.41 -0.16
C ILE A 85 -0.18 4.34 -1.23
N GLN A 86 -1.06 4.29 -2.22
CA GLN A 86 -1.01 3.31 -3.31
C GLN A 86 0.18 3.52 -4.25
N ALA A 87 0.69 4.76 -4.32
CA ALA A 87 1.94 5.08 -5.01
C ALA A 87 3.17 4.41 -4.38
N ASN A 88 3.20 4.24 -3.05
CA ASN A 88 4.37 3.71 -2.32
C ASN A 88 4.20 2.26 -1.84
N PHE A 89 2.96 1.80 -1.66
CA PHE A 89 2.64 0.48 -1.12
C PHE A 89 1.71 -0.27 -2.07
N VAL A 90 1.93 -1.58 -2.19
CA VAL A 90 1.01 -2.48 -2.92
C VAL A 90 -0.23 -2.72 -2.06
N VAL A 91 -1.30 -1.94 -2.29
CA VAL A 91 -2.57 -2.02 -1.57
C VAL A 91 -3.75 -2.01 -2.54
N ASN A 92 -4.24 -3.20 -2.91
CA ASN A 92 -5.18 -3.34 -4.04
C ASN A 92 -6.61 -3.80 -3.64
N ASP A 93 -6.91 -3.91 -2.34
CA ASP A 93 -8.22 -4.35 -1.83
C ASP A 93 -8.95 -3.20 -1.11
N ASP A 94 -10.26 -3.08 -1.34
CA ASP A 94 -11.15 -2.18 -0.60
C ASP A 94 -11.08 -2.39 0.91
N LYS A 95 -10.89 -3.63 1.38
CA LYS A 95 -10.72 -3.91 2.81
C LYS A 95 -9.41 -3.32 3.35
N HIS A 96 -8.34 -3.35 2.56
CA HIS A 96 -7.07 -2.70 2.92
C HIS A 96 -7.24 -1.18 2.97
N LYS A 97 -7.95 -0.60 1.99
CA LYS A 97 -8.31 0.83 1.98
C LYS A 97 -9.09 1.21 3.24
N GLN A 98 -10.12 0.44 3.60
CA GLN A 98 -10.90 0.69 4.81
C GLN A 98 -10.04 0.65 6.08
N TYR A 99 -9.16 -0.34 6.21
CA TYR A 99 -8.21 -0.41 7.33
C TYR A 99 -7.31 0.83 7.38
N ILE A 100 -6.72 1.20 6.23
CA ILE A 100 -5.80 2.34 6.11
C ILE A 100 -6.49 3.65 6.49
N LEU A 101 -7.69 3.92 5.96
CA LEU A 101 -8.45 5.12 6.28
C LEU A 101 -8.86 5.18 7.75
N ARG A 102 -9.21 4.03 8.35
CA ARG A 102 -9.48 3.93 9.80
C ARG A 102 -8.23 4.22 10.63
N SER A 103 -7.07 3.70 10.21
CA SER A 103 -5.77 3.95 10.84
C SER A 103 -5.37 5.44 10.74
N LEU A 104 -5.53 6.05 9.57
CA LEU A 104 -5.30 7.48 9.34
C LEU A 104 -6.18 8.35 10.23
N GLY A 105 -7.49 8.05 10.31
CA GLY A 105 -8.41 8.82 11.14
C GLY A 105 -8.04 8.81 12.62
N ASN A 106 -7.60 7.67 13.15
CA ASN A 106 -7.09 7.56 14.52
C ASN A 106 -5.82 8.42 14.71
N LYS A 107 -4.85 8.29 13.79
CA LYS A 107 -3.58 9.03 13.85
C LYS A 107 -3.78 10.53 13.71
N TRP A 108 -4.65 10.97 12.80
CA TRP A 108 -5.01 12.37 12.60
C TRP A 108 -5.63 12.97 13.86
N LYS A 109 -6.58 12.27 14.50
CA LYS A 109 -7.16 12.68 15.79
C LYS A 109 -6.08 12.82 16.87
N ASP A 110 -5.19 11.84 17.02
CA ASP A 110 -4.13 11.88 18.02
C ASP A 110 -3.14 13.03 17.76
N LYS A 111 -2.84 13.32 16.49
CA LYS A 111 -1.97 14.44 16.10
C LYS A 111 -2.64 15.80 16.34
N ARG A 112 -3.96 15.92 16.10
CA ARG A 112 -4.73 17.11 16.48
C ARG A 112 -4.73 17.37 17.97
N CYS A 113 -4.85 16.33 18.80
CA CYS A 113 -4.75 16.49 20.26
C CYS A 113 -3.36 17.00 20.65
N ARG A 114 -2.28 16.37 20.17
CA ARG A 114 -0.91 16.84 20.46
C ARG A 114 -0.63 18.26 19.97
N LEU A 115 -1.18 18.62 18.80
CA LEU A 115 -1.09 19.99 18.27
C LEU A 115 -1.80 20.97 19.21
N PHE A 116 -3.02 20.64 19.64
CA PHE A 116 -3.77 21.46 20.57
C PHE A 116 -3.01 21.65 21.89
N ASP A 117 -2.55 20.56 22.52
CA ASP A 117 -1.84 20.63 23.80
C ASP A 117 -0.55 21.44 23.73
N LYS A 118 0.11 21.49 22.56
CA LYS A 118 1.36 22.25 22.35
C LYS A 118 1.13 23.75 22.18
N TYR A 119 0.06 24.17 21.52
CA TYR A 119 -0.15 25.56 21.11
C TYR A 119 -1.27 26.28 21.86
N HIS A 120 -2.18 25.53 22.50
CA HIS A 120 -3.26 26.10 23.29
C HIS A 120 -2.84 26.31 24.75
N ASN A 121 -3.08 27.51 25.28
CA ASN A 121 -2.98 27.81 26.69
C ASN A 121 -4.37 28.12 27.27
N TRP A 122 -4.78 27.37 28.29
CA TRP A 122 -6.06 27.54 28.98
C TRP A 122 -6.18 28.85 29.76
N GLU A 123 -5.05 29.48 30.12
CA GLU A 123 -5.02 30.76 30.83
C GLU A 123 -5.26 31.95 29.88
N LEU A 124 -5.07 31.77 28.57
CA LEU A 124 -5.28 32.80 27.57
C LEU A 124 -6.74 32.85 27.11
N SER A 125 -7.16 34.03 26.64
CA SER A 125 -8.45 34.21 25.95
C SER A 125 -8.51 33.37 24.67
N VAL A 126 -9.72 33.25 24.11
CA VAL A 126 -9.92 32.55 22.83
C VAL A 126 -9.14 33.26 21.73
N GLU A 127 -9.23 34.58 21.69
CA GLU A 127 -8.61 35.44 20.68
C GLU A 127 -7.08 35.36 20.72
N GLU A 128 -6.48 35.40 21.91
CA GLU A 128 -5.03 35.23 22.08
C GLU A 128 -4.56 33.84 21.63
N ASN A 129 -5.30 32.78 21.97
CA ASN A 129 -5.00 31.43 21.48
C ASN A 129 -5.10 31.35 19.95
N ILE A 130 -6.02 32.09 19.34
CA ILE A 130 -6.17 32.15 17.88
C ILE A 130 -4.99 32.87 17.22
N GLN A 131 -4.48 33.94 17.84
CA GLN A 131 -3.28 34.62 17.35
C GLN A 131 -2.02 33.75 17.51
N ASN A 132 -1.97 32.90 18.54
CA ASN A 132 -0.89 31.95 18.78
C ASN A 132 -0.98 30.67 17.92
N HIS A 133 -1.42 30.80 16.66
CA HIS A 133 -1.59 29.65 15.79
C HIS A 133 -0.24 29.02 15.38
N PRO A 134 -0.19 27.71 15.12
CA PRO A 134 1.00 27.07 14.57
C PRO A 134 1.35 27.65 13.18
N PRO A 135 2.64 27.91 12.87
CA PRO A 135 3.03 28.56 11.61
C PRO A 135 2.60 27.83 10.32
N HIS A 136 2.44 26.51 10.38
CA HIS A 136 2.05 25.65 9.25
C HIS A 136 0.53 25.42 9.16
N ILE A 137 -0.27 26.07 10.00
CA ILE A 137 -1.72 25.96 10.03
C ILE A 137 -2.32 27.32 9.69
N PRO A 138 -3.22 27.41 8.70
CA PRO A 138 -3.97 28.64 8.43
C PRO A 138 -4.71 29.14 9.68
N GLN A 139 -4.63 30.44 9.95
CA GLN A 139 -5.17 31.04 11.17
C GLN A 139 -6.68 30.82 11.31
N ASP A 140 -7.42 30.88 10.19
CA ASP A 140 -8.86 30.61 10.12
C ASP A 140 -9.19 29.15 10.48
N HIS A 141 -8.43 28.19 9.98
CA HIS A 141 -8.57 26.77 10.34
C HIS A 141 -8.30 26.55 11.83
N TRP A 142 -7.27 27.21 12.36
CA TRP A 142 -6.95 27.18 13.80
C TRP A 142 -8.06 27.81 14.63
N ALA A 143 -8.62 28.94 14.20
CA ALA A 143 -9.71 29.62 14.88
C ALA A 143 -10.96 28.73 15.03
N ILE A 144 -11.35 28.04 13.96
CA ILE A 144 -12.46 27.07 13.99
C ILE A 144 -12.15 25.97 15.00
N PHE A 145 -10.93 25.43 14.97
CA PHE A 145 -10.52 24.33 15.83
C PHE A 145 -10.48 24.71 17.33
N VAL A 146 -9.93 25.87 17.68
CA VAL A 146 -9.89 26.38 19.06
C VAL A 146 -11.31 26.61 19.60
N ARG A 147 -12.17 27.27 18.81
CA ARG A 147 -13.57 27.51 19.20
C ARG A 147 -14.34 26.21 19.41
N TYR A 148 -14.15 25.22 18.53
CA TYR A 148 -14.72 23.89 18.71
C TYR A 148 -14.27 23.25 20.02
N LYS A 149 -12.95 23.24 20.31
CA LYS A 149 -12.39 22.63 21.52
C LYS A 149 -12.87 23.27 22.82
N ARG A 150 -13.14 24.58 22.80
CA ARG A 150 -13.70 25.33 23.93
C ARG A 150 -15.24 25.31 24.01
N SER A 151 -15.92 24.65 23.06
CA SER A 151 -17.36 24.49 23.13
C SER A 151 -17.76 23.58 24.30
N ALA A 152 -18.91 23.86 24.92
CA ALA A 152 -19.44 23.05 26.01
C ALA A 152 -19.58 21.56 25.62
N LYS A 153 -20.00 21.31 24.39
CA LYS A 153 -20.11 19.94 23.82
C LYS A 153 -18.76 19.23 23.79
N ALA A 154 -17.71 19.88 23.31
CA ALA A 154 -16.39 19.26 23.21
C ALA A 154 -15.79 18.99 24.60
N MET A 155 -15.96 19.91 25.55
CA MET A 155 -15.50 19.75 26.92
C MET A 155 -16.23 18.61 27.66
N ASP A 156 -17.55 18.50 27.50
CA ASP A 156 -18.33 17.39 28.07
C ASP A 156 -17.86 16.03 27.52
N ILE A 157 -17.65 15.93 26.19
CA ILE A 157 -17.10 14.73 25.56
C ILE A 157 -15.70 14.41 26.11
N ALA A 158 -14.84 15.42 26.27
CA ALA A 158 -13.49 15.25 26.80
C ALA A 158 -13.52 14.73 28.25
N ASN A 159 -14.36 15.30 29.11
CA ASN A 159 -14.53 14.87 30.50
C ASN A 159 -15.04 13.42 30.60
N LYS A 160 -16.05 13.06 29.79
CA LYS A 160 -16.54 11.68 29.69
C LYS A 160 -15.45 10.71 29.24
N ASN A 161 -14.66 11.10 28.24
CA ASN A 161 -13.55 10.28 27.74
C ASN A 161 -12.43 10.13 28.78
N ALA A 162 -12.12 11.17 29.55
CA ALA A 162 -11.16 11.10 30.65
C ALA A 162 -11.64 10.15 31.76
N ALA A 163 -12.91 10.25 32.16
CA ALA A 163 -13.52 9.32 33.12
C ALA A 163 -13.55 7.88 32.61
N ASN A 164 -13.81 7.66 31.32
CA ASN A 164 -13.76 6.33 30.71
C ASN A 164 -12.32 5.80 30.62
N ARG A 165 -11.33 6.66 30.35
CA ARG A 165 -9.92 6.28 30.34
C ARG A 165 -9.44 5.86 31.73
N ALA A 166 -9.92 6.51 32.79
CA ALA A 166 -9.60 6.14 34.17
C ALA A 166 -10.11 4.73 34.55
N LYS A 167 -11.10 4.20 33.83
CA LYS A 167 -11.61 2.82 34.01
C LYS A 167 -10.76 1.76 33.30
N LEU A 168 -9.74 2.14 32.52
CA LEU A 168 -8.82 1.18 31.89
C LEU A 168 -7.80 0.69 32.93
N VAL A 169 -8.20 -0.33 33.69
CA VAL A 169 -7.37 -0.89 34.78
C VAL A 169 -6.33 -1.88 34.28
N ILE A 170 -6.62 -2.61 33.19
CA ILE A 170 -5.74 -3.66 32.66
C ILE A 170 -4.98 -3.12 31.44
N PRO A 171 -3.71 -2.69 31.58
CA PRO A 171 -2.92 -2.24 30.45
C PRO A 171 -2.32 -3.43 29.69
N HIS A 172 -2.38 -3.35 28.37
CA HIS A 172 -1.67 -4.25 27.48
C HIS A 172 -0.18 -3.86 27.36
N ILE A 173 0.72 -4.83 27.22
CA ILE A 173 2.19 -4.64 27.27
C ILE A 173 2.99 -5.08 26.03
N LEU A 174 2.38 -5.36 24.86
CA LEU A 174 3.16 -5.65 23.62
C LEU A 174 3.90 -4.42 23.03
N GLY A 175 3.87 -3.27 23.69
CA GLY A 175 4.52 -2.05 23.23
C GLY A 175 4.01 -1.58 21.86
N TYR A 176 4.93 -1.27 20.95
CA TYR A 176 4.62 -0.76 19.61
C TYR A 176 4.16 -1.83 18.62
N LYS A 177 4.28 -3.12 18.96
CA LYS A 177 3.85 -4.21 18.08
C LYS A 177 2.34 -4.38 18.18
N THR A 178 1.66 -4.41 17.03
CA THR A 178 0.22 -4.61 17.00
C THR A 178 -0.13 -6.05 17.38
N LEU A 179 -1.32 -6.26 17.96
CA LEU A 179 -1.83 -7.61 18.24
C LEU A 179 -1.90 -8.47 16.97
N ALA A 180 -2.30 -7.89 15.85
CA ALA A 180 -2.38 -8.56 14.55
C ALA A 180 -1.01 -9.10 14.10
N ARG A 181 0.03 -8.26 14.12
CA ARG A 181 1.39 -8.65 13.77
C ARG A 181 1.94 -9.68 14.75
N LYS A 182 1.73 -9.48 16.06
CA LYS A 182 2.23 -10.43 17.07
C LYS A 182 1.57 -11.80 16.90
N ARG A 183 0.28 -11.85 16.61
CA ARG A 183 -0.44 -13.09 16.33
C ARG A 183 0.13 -13.78 15.09
N ASP A 184 0.24 -13.07 13.98
CA ASP A 184 0.75 -13.58 12.72
C ASP A 184 2.17 -14.16 12.84
N GLU A 185 3.06 -13.49 13.58
CA GLU A 185 4.40 -14.01 13.90
C GLU A 185 4.34 -15.36 14.65
N LEU A 186 3.42 -15.50 15.62
CA LEU A 186 3.27 -16.73 16.40
C LEU A 186 2.64 -17.85 15.58
N GLU A 187 1.61 -17.52 14.79
CA GLU A 187 0.95 -18.48 13.91
C GLU A 187 1.93 -19.03 12.86
N THR A 188 2.80 -18.17 12.32
CA THR A 188 3.89 -18.57 11.41
C THR A 188 4.92 -19.48 12.09
N ILE A 189 5.36 -19.14 13.30
CA ILE A 189 6.37 -19.94 14.04
C ILE A 189 5.83 -21.31 14.46
N HIS A 190 4.57 -21.38 14.89
CA HIS A 190 3.98 -22.59 15.45
C HIS A 190 3.13 -23.40 14.46
N GLY A 191 2.85 -22.86 13.26
CA GLY A 191 2.04 -23.52 12.24
C GLY A 191 0.59 -23.77 12.64
N ARG A 192 0.03 -22.98 13.56
CA ARG A 192 -1.36 -23.10 14.03
C ARG A 192 -1.95 -21.74 14.38
N GLU A 193 -3.27 -21.65 14.43
CA GLU A 193 -3.95 -20.45 14.86
C GLU A 193 -3.78 -20.17 16.37
N PHE A 194 -3.74 -18.89 16.72
CA PHE A 194 -3.67 -18.42 18.10
C PHE A 194 -4.99 -17.79 18.53
N SER A 195 -5.58 -18.35 19.58
CA SER A 195 -6.83 -17.91 20.17
C SER A 195 -6.71 -16.51 20.82
N ARG A 196 -7.84 -15.83 21.01
CA ARG A 196 -7.87 -14.55 21.74
C ARG A 196 -7.41 -14.68 23.18
N ALA A 197 -7.68 -15.79 23.85
CA ALA A 197 -7.25 -16.06 25.23
C ALA A 197 -5.73 -16.24 25.32
N GLU A 198 -5.13 -16.97 24.37
CA GLU A 198 -3.66 -17.08 24.27
C GLU A 198 -3.03 -15.72 23.99
N MET A 199 -3.61 -14.95 23.06
CA MET A 199 -3.15 -13.58 22.79
C MET A 199 -3.32 -12.65 23.98
N TYR A 200 -4.38 -12.81 24.78
CA TYR A 200 -4.57 -12.06 26.02
C TYR A 200 -3.44 -12.37 27.00
N GLN A 201 -3.12 -13.64 27.23
CA GLN A 201 -2.02 -14.04 28.10
C GLN A 201 -0.69 -13.42 27.64
N LEU A 202 -0.36 -13.54 26.35
CA LEU A 202 0.90 -13.02 25.79
C LEU A 202 1.01 -11.50 25.86
N SER A 203 -0.13 -10.81 25.82
CA SER A 203 -0.15 -9.35 25.84
C SER A 203 -0.29 -8.73 27.23
N HIS A 204 -0.47 -9.54 28.28
CA HIS A 204 -0.61 -9.09 29.66
C HIS A 204 0.37 -9.80 30.62
N LYS A 205 1.20 -10.73 30.15
CA LYS A 205 2.31 -11.33 30.91
C LYS A 205 3.65 -10.68 30.59
N LYS A 206 4.40 -10.36 31.64
CA LYS A 206 5.76 -9.84 31.57
C LYS A 206 6.75 -10.95 31.20
N PRO A 207 8.00 -10.60 30.80
CA PRO A 207 9.03 -11.59 30.51
C PRO A 207 9.37 -12.53 31.67
N ASP A 208 9.15 -12.11 32.92
CA ASP A 208 9.32 -12.92 34.13
C ASP A 208 8.18 -13.94 34.38
N GLY A 209 7.15 -13.95 33.52
CA GLY A 209 5.99 -14.84 33.61
C GLY A 209 4.82 -14.31 34.46
N THR A 210 5.01 -13.20 35.19
CA THR A 210 3.96 -12.57 36.00
C THR A 210 3.00 -11.74 35.16
N PHE A 211 1.77 -11.57 35.63
CA PHE A 211 0.82 -10.65 34.99
C PHE A 211 1.17 -9.19 35.27
N VAL A 212 0.71 -8.30 34.39
CA VAL A 212 0.92 -6.85 34.51
C VAL A 212 0.33 -6.28 35.81
N ASN A 213 -0.81 -6.82 36.25
CA ASN A 213 -1.46 -6.56 37.53
C ASN A 213 -2.36 -7.75 37.91
N GLU A 214 -2.96 -7.67 39.09
CA GLU A 214 -3.79 -8.73 39.65
C GLU A 214 -5.12 -8.88 38.89
N GLU A 215 -5.72 -7.77 38.48
CA GLU A 215 -6.97 -7.78 37.70
C GLU A 215 -6.77 -8.50 36.36
N ALA A 216 -5.60 -8.38 35.73
CA ALA A 216 -5.28 -9.10 34.51
C ALA A 216 -5.19 -10.61 34.74
N ARG A 217 -4.61 -11.04 35.88
CA ARG A 217 -4.52 -12.45 36.29
C ARG A 217 -5.90 -13.03 36.53
N GLU A 218 -6.73 -12.37 37.34
CA GLU A 218 -8.10 -12.81 37.63
C GLU A 218 -8.96 -12.92 36.36
N LEU A 219 -8.85 -11.95 35.43
CA LEU A 219 -9.58 -12.01 34.17
C LEU A 219 -9.14 -13.20 33.32
N HIS A 220 -7.84 -13.49 33.28
CA HIS A 220 -7.31 -14.65 32.57
C HIS A 220 -7.83 -15.97 33.15
N GLU A 221 -7.85 -16.12 34.46
CA GLU A 221 -8.35 -17.32 35.14
C GLU A 221 -9.84 -17.54 34.87
N LYS A 222 -10.65 -16.48 34.97
CA LYS A 222 -12.07 -16.52 34.60
C LYS A 222 -12.28 -16.88 33.14
N LEU A 223 -11.44 -16.38 32.23
CA LEU A 223 -11.50 -16.74 30.80
C LEU A 223 -11.20 -18.23 30.61
N GLN A 224 -10.15 -18.76 31.24
CA GLN A 224 -9.82 -20.19 31.14
C GLN A 224 -10.96 -21.08 31.65
N GLU A 225 -11.55 -20.74 32.79
CA GLU A 225 -12.67 -21.49 33.38
C GLU A 225 -13.90 -21.50 32.45
N GLN A 226 -14.26 -20.33 31.88
CA GLN A 226 -15.40 -20.26 30.95
C GLN A 226 -15.14 -21.04 29.65
N MET A 227 -13.90 -21.05 29.16
CA MET A 227 -13.52 -21.78 27.94
C MET A 227 -13.61 -23.30 28.08
N GLN A 228 -13.63 -23.85 29.30
CA GLN A 228 -13.91 -25.27 29.51
C GLN A 228 -15.37 -25.65 29.18
N ASN A 229 -16.27 -24.66 29.21
CA ASN A 229 -17.71 -24.88 29.16
C ASN A 229 -18.39 -24.28 27.92
N CYS A 230 -17.72 -23.38 27.19
CA CYS A 230 -18.29 -22.71 26.04
C CYS A 230 -17.23 -22.31 25.00
N SER A 231 -17.69 -21.83 23.84
CA SER A 231 -16.78 -21.30 22.81
C SER A 231 -15.97 -20.12 23.34
N GLU A 232 -14.78 -19.90 22.78
CA GLU A 232 -13.96 -18.73 23.14
C GLU A 232 -14.74 -17.43 23.04
N ASN A 233 -15.53 -17.25 21.98
CA ASN A 233 -16.29 -16.01 21.80
C ASN A 233 -17.32 -15.78 22.89
N GLU A 234 -17.99 -16.85 23.32
CA GLU A 234 -18.94 -16.81 24.42
C GLU A 234 -18.24 -16.56 25.75
N ALA A 235 -17.09 -17.19 26.01
CA ALA A 235 -16.29 -16.96 27.21
C ALA A 235 -15.90 -15.48 27.35
N PHE A 236 -15.42 -14.86 26.26
CA PHE A 236 -15.11 -13.43 26.25
C PHE A 236 -16.34 -12.56 26.51
N MET A 237 -17.50 -12.91 25.96
CA MET A 237 -18.75 -12.15 26.21
C MET A 237 -19.24 -12.30 27.65
N ARG A 238 -19.10 -13.49 28.26
CA ARG A 238 -19.48 -13.74 29.65
C ARG A 238 -18.55 -13.01 30.63
N VAL A 239 -17.25 -13.04 30.38
CA VAL A 239 -16.24 -12.46 31.29
C VAL A 239 -16.10 -10.95 31.11
N CYS A 240 -16.04 -10.46 29.87
CA CYS A 240 -15.79 -9.05 29.56
C CYS A 240 -17.07 -8.27 29.21
N GLY A 241 -18.23 -8.93 29.19
CA GLY A 241 -19.49 -8.36 28.70
C GLY A 241 -19.59 -8.33 27.17
N LYS A 242 -20.68 -7.80 26.64
CA LYS A 242 -20.96 -7.72 25.20
C LYS A 242 -19.90 -6.91 24.43
N GLU A 243 -19.51 -7.37 23.24
CA GLU A 243 -18.60 -6.62 22.35
C GLU A 243 -19.23 -5.32 21.84
N HIS A 244 -18.41 -4.30 21.63
CA HIS A 244 -18.87 -3.03 21.07
C HIS A 244 -19.07 -3.11 19.54
N PRO A 245 -20.00 -2.34 18.96
CA PRO A 245 -20.13 -2.24 17.52
C PRO A 245 -18.80 -1.82 16.85
N GLY A 246 -18.37 -2.55 15.82
CA GLY A 246 -17.18 -2.21 15.00
C GLY A 246 -15.80 -2.48 15.64
N TYR A 247 -15.76 -3.10 16.81
CA TYR A 247 -14.52 -3.47 17.49
C TYR A 247 -14.67 -4.75 18.33
N VAL A 248 -13.70 -5.65 18.21
CA VAL A 248 -13.61 -6.85 19.04
C VAL A 248 -12.37 -6.79 19.91
N ARG A 249 -12.55 -7.02 21.21
CA ARG A 249 -11.44 -7.07 22.18
C ARG A 249 -10.46 -8.19 21.84
N GLY A 250 -9.17 -7.87 21.93
CA GLY A 250 -8.08 -8.81 21.66
C GLY A 250 -7.78 -9.08 20.18
N MET A 251 -8.48 -8.45 19.23
CA MET A 251 -8.31 -8.68 17.78
C MET A 251 -7.56 -7.55 17.05
N GLY A 252 -7.22 -6.46 17.73
CA GLY A 252 -6.58 -5.31 17.10
C GLY A 252 -7.55 -4.43 16.30
N LEU A 253 -7.00 -3.55 15.45
CA LEU A 253 -7.78 -2.57 14.69
C LEU A 253 -8.49 -3.23 13.50
N GLY A 254 -9.75 -2.84 13.24
CA GLY A 254 -10.43 -3.20 11.99
C GLY A 254 -11.32 -4.45 12.06
N VAL A 255 -11.25 -5.22 13.15
CA VAL A 255 -12.08 -6.43 13.31
C VAL A 255 -13.40 -6.08 14.03
N SER A 256 -14.51 -6.47 13.44
CA SER A 256 -15.87 -6.22 13.91
C SER A 256 -16.56 -7.50 14.38
N PRO A 257 -17.53 -7.43 15.31
CA PRO A 257 -18.20 -8.62 15.81
C PRO A 257 -18.84 -9.50 14.73
N SER A 258 -19.36 -8.92 13.65
CA SER A 258 -19.97 -9.68 12.53
C SER A 258 -18.98 -10.58 11.78
N GLN A 259 -17.67 -10.32 11.89
CA GLN A 259 -16.63 -11.13 11.27
C GLN A 259 -16.23 -12.36 12.11
N ILE A 260 -16.68 -12.45 13.36
CA ILE A 260 -16.20 -13.48 14.32
C ILE A 260 -17.36 -14.21 15.00
N VAL A 261 -18.45 -13.50 15.30
CA VAL A 261 -19.69 -14.13 15.73
C VAL A 261 -20.35 -14.61 14.44
N GLY A 262 -20.32 -15.93 14.23
CA GLY A 262 -20.96 -16.56 13.07
C GLY A 262 -22.33 -15.96 12.84
N SER A 263 -22.49 -15.32 11.68
CA SER A 263 -23.74 -14.67 11.30
C SER A 263 -24.83 -15.74 11.26
N SER A 264 -25.69 -15.77 12.27
CA SER A 264 -26.92 -16.56 12.26
C SER A 264 -28.01 -15.93 11.36
N SER A 265 -27.67 -14.92 10.56
CA SER A 265 -28.54 -14.38 9.52
C SER A 265 -27.70 -13.74 8.41
N GLY A 266 -27.83 -14.27 7.19
CA GLY A 266 -27.25 -13.69 5.98
C GLY A 266 -26.13 -14.52 5.36
N ALA A 267 -26.52 -15.61 4.70
CA ALA A 267 -25.68 -16.21 3.67
C ALA A 267 -25.51 -15.20 2.53
N THR A 268 -24.34 -14.57 2.42
CA THR A 268 -23.74 -14.15 1.16
C THR A 268 -22.28 -13.74 1.40
N SER A 269 -21.38 -14.46 0.73
CA SER A 269 -19.97 -14.12 0.50
C SER A 269 -18.97 -14.46 1.61
N SER A 270 -19.08 -15.65 2.19
CA SER A 270 -17.93 -16.36 2.73
C SER A 270 -17.25 -17.14 1.59
N THR A 271 -16.51 -16.45 0.70
CA THR A 271 -15.46 -17.16 -0.05
C THR A 271 -14.50 -17.68 1.00
N THR A 272 -14.52 -18.99 1.20
CA THR A 272 -13.73 -19.67 2.21
C THR A 272 -12.25 -19.34 1.98
N SER A 273 -11.48 -19.21 3.06
CA SER A 273 -10.04 -18.96 3.02
C SER A 273 -9.26 -20.01 2.20
N ILE A 274 -9.88 -21.16 1.96
CA ILE A 274 -9.40 -22.21 1.07
C ILE A 274 -9.46 -21.75 -0.39
N GLU A 275 -10.60 -21.21 -0.86
CA GLU A 275 -10.70 -20.70 -2.24
C GLU A 275 -9.77 -19.52 -2.51
N SER A 276 -9.49 -18.67 -1.52
CA SER A 276 -8.53 -17.57 -1.69
C SER A 276 -7.08 -18.06 -1.76
N ASN A 277 -6.74 -19.10 -1.00
CA ASN A 277 -5.40 -19.71 -1.05
C ASN A 277 -5.23 -20.53 -2.32
N GLU A 278 -6.26 -21.28 -2.74
CA GLU A 278 -6.28 -21.99 -4.02
C GLU A 278 -6.18 -21.02 -5.20
N ARG A 279 -6.85 -19.86 -5.16
CA ARG A 279 -6.67 -18.81 -6.17
C ARG A 279 -5.27 -18.21 -6.14
N MET A 280 -4.65 -18.08 -4.96
CA MET A 280 -3.28 -17.59 -4.84
C MET A 280 -2.27 -18.61 -5.40
N GLU A 281 -2.46 -19.89 -5.14
CA GLU A 281 -1.67 -20.99 -5.70
C GLU A 281 -1.87 -21.12 -7.21
N GLN A 282 -3.11 -21.02 -7.70
CA GLN A 282 -3.41 -20.98 -9.13
C GLN A 282 -2.77 -19.77 -9.82
N MET A 283 -2.85 -18.60 -9.20
CA MET A 283 -2.22 -17.39 -9.73
C MET A 283 -0.70 -17.50 -9.69
N GLN A 284 -0.12 -18.16 -8.67
CA GLN A 284 1.32 -18.42 -8.59
C GLN A 284 1.77 -19.40 -9.70
N ALA A 285 1.00 -20.46 -9.97
CA ALA A 285 1.27 -21.40 -11.05
C ALA A 285 1.12 -20.73 -12.44
N GLU A 286 0.15 -19.84 -12.61
CA GLU A 286 -0.02 -19.06 -13.83
C GLU A 286 1.14 -18.08 -14.05
N ILE A 287 1.63 -17.43 -12.99
CA ILE A 287 2.83 -16.60 -13.03
C ILE A 287 4.06 -17.41 -13.45
N GLU A 288 4.23 -18.63 -12.93
CA GLU A 288 5.34 -19.51 -13.32
C GLU A 288 5.24 -19.96 -14.78
N SER A 289 4.04 -20.28 -15.25
CA SER A 289 3.78 -20.61 -16.66
C SER A 289 4.08 -19.44 -17.59
N LEU A 290 3.61 -18.23 -17.25
CA LEU A 290 3.87 -17.03 -18.04
C LEU A 290 5.36 -16.67 -18.06
N LYS A 291 6.09 -16.87 -16.95
CA LYS A 291 7.55 -16.70 -16.92
C LYS A 291 8.27 -17.64 -17.87
N ALA A 292 7.82 -18.89 -17.97
CA ALA A 292 8.39 -19.84 -18.93
C ALA A 292 8.13 -19.42 -20.38
N GLN A 293 6.92 -18.95 -20.71
CA GLN A 293 6.59 -18.46 -22.05
C GLN A 293 7.40 -17.20 -22.43
N VAL A 294 7.64 -16.29 -21.50
CA VAL A 294 8.48 -15.11 -21.74
C VAL A 294 9.93 -15.51 -22.05
N ALA A 295 10.48 -16.50 -21.36
CA ALA A 295 11.82 -17.01 -21.66
C ALA A 295 11.92 -17.64 -23.07
N GLU A 296 10.86 -18.29 -23.54
CA GLU A 296 10.78 -18.82 -24.90
C GLU A 296 10.70 -17.70 -25.94
N ILE A 297 9.92 -16.64 -25.68
CA ILE A 297 9.87 -15.45 -26.54
C ILE A 297 11.26 -14.78 -26.66
N ASP A 298 12.02 -14.70 -25.58
CA ASP A 298 13.37 -14.12 -25.61
C ASP A 298 14.33 -14.98 -26.44
N SER A 299 14.20 -16.30 -26.39
CA SER A 299 14.96 -17.22 -27.27
C SER A 299 14.58 -17.03 -28.75
N LEU A 300 13.29 -16.91 -29.06
CA LEU A 300 12.82 -16.66 -30.42
C LEU A 300 13.27 -15.30 -30.95
N LYS A 301 13.29 -14.25 -30.11
CA LYS A 301 13.82 -12.94 -30.48
C LYS A 301 15.30 -13.00 -30.85
N ALA A 302 16.10 -13.81 -30.16
CA ALA A 302 17.50 -14.01 -30.50
C ALA A 302 17.67 -14.67 -31.88
N GLN A 303 16.86 -15.69 -32.19
CA GLN A 303 16.88 -16.34 -33.51
C GLN A 303 16.41 -15.40 -34.64
N VAL A 304 15.41 -14.56 -34.39
CA VAL A 304 14.95 -13.54 -35.36
C VAL A 304 16.06 -12.52 -35.65
N ALA A 305 16.83 -12.11 -34.63
CA ALA A 305 17.97 -11.22 -34.83
C ALA A 305 19.05 -11.86 -35.72
N GLU A 306 19.32 -13.16 -35.58
CA GLU A 306 20.24 -13.89 -36.46
C GLU A 306 19.73 -13.95 -37.92
N VAL A 307 18.43 -14.15 -38.12
CA VAL A 307 17.81 -14.13 -39.45
C VAL A 307 17.92 -12.75 -40.10
N ASP A 308 17.80 -11.66 -39.35
CA ASP A 308 17.95 -10.31 -39.90
C ASP A 308 19.40 -10.01 -40.30
N VAL A 309 20.39 -10.52 -39.56
CA VAL A 309 21.81 -10.47 -39.97
C VAL A 309 22.03 -11.26 -41.27
N LEU A 310 21.44 -12.46 -41.39
CA LEU A 310 21.50 -13.27 -42.61
C LEU A 310 20.84 -12.57 -43.81
N LYS A 311 19.70 -11.90 -43.61
CA LYS A 311 19.04 -11.10 -44.67
C LYS A 311 19.93 -9.95 -45.15
N GLN A 312 20.61 -9.25 -44.24
CA GLN A 312 21.56 -8.19 -44.60
C GLN A 312 22.75 -8.75 -45.41
N HIS A 313 23.27 -9.92 -45.02
CA HIS A 313 24.35 -10.58 -45.74
C HIS A 313 23.93 -11.01 -47.16
N ILE A 314 22.73 -11.59 -47.31
CA ILE A 314 22.18 -11.96 -48.63
C ILE A 314 21.96 -10.72 -49.49
N ALA A 315 21.42 -9.63 -48.94
CA ALA A 315 21.25 -8.37 -49.66
C ALA A 315 22.58 -7.80 -50.17
N PHE A 316 23.64 -7.88 -49.35
CA PHE A 316 25.00 -7.48 -49.73
C PHE A 316 25.55 -8.34 -50.88
N LEU A 317 25.35 -9.66 -50.84
CA LEU A 317 25.77 -10.57 -51.91
C LEU A 317 24.99 -10.34 -53.21
N MET A 318 23.68 -10.07 -53.12
CA MET A 318 22.84 -9.76 -54.29
C MET A 318 23.21 -8.43 -54.95
N GLN A 319 23.62 -7.42 -54.18
CA GLN A 319 24.15 -6.17 -54.73
C GLN A 319 25.48 -6.38 -55.46
N ARG A 320 26.32 -7.29 -54.97
CA ARG A 320 27.58 -7.67 -55.62
C ARG A 320 27.36 -8.47 -56.91
N ALA A 321 26.35 -9.33 -56.95
CA ALA A 321 25.98 -10.09 -58.15
C ALA A 321 25.34 -9.21 -59.24
N LYS A 322 24.63 -8.13 -58.87
CA LYS A 322 24.11 -7.13 -59.82
C LYS A 322 25.17 -6.15 -60.36
N GLY A 323 26.40 -6.19 -59.84
CA GLY A 323 27.53 -5.38 -60.30
C GLY A 323 28.38 -6.03 -61.39
N ASP A 324 28.03 -7.24 -61.83
CA ASP A 324 28.82 -8.03 -62.78
C ASP A 324 27.95 -8.55 -63.93
N GLU A 325 27.38 -7.62 -64.71
CA GLU A 325 26.85 -7.91 -66.05
C GLU A 325 27.52 -6.95 -67.06
N THR A 326 28.41 -7.50 -67.88
CA THR A 326 29.01 -6.86 -69.06
C THR A 326 27.97 -6.64 -70.16
N PRO A 327 28.06 -5.54 -70.95
CA PRO A 327 27.01 -5.14 -71.86
C PRO A 327 26.93 -5.99 -73.13
N ASP A 328 25.71 -5.99 -73.66
CA ASP A 328 25.10 -6.85 -74.65
C ASP A 328 25.76 -6.87 -76.04
N LEU A 329 25.63 -8.02 -76.71
CA LEU A 329 26.04 -8.28 -78.09
C LEU A 329 24.93 -7.83 -79.05
N GLU A 330 25.11 -6.68 -79.71
CA GLU A 330 24.46 -6.43 -81.00
C GLU A 330 25.50 -6.19 -82.10
N SER A 331 25.50 -7.11 -83.06
CA SER A 331 25.87 -6.93 -84.47
C SER A 331 24.59 -7.17 -85.30
N PRO A 332 24.49 -6.83 -86.61
CA PRO A 332 25.47 -6.25 -87.53
C PRO A 332 24.87 -5.15 -88.47
N ILE A 333 25.70 -4.58 -89.35
CA ILE A 333 25.50 -4.43 -90.82
C ILE A 333 26.22 -3.19 -91.37
N ASN A 334 27.42 -3.45 -91.88
CA ASN A 334 27.87 -3.21 -93.27
C ASN A 334 27.13 -2.13 -94.09
N LYS A 335 27.81 -1.02 -94.42
CA LYS A 335 27.80 -0.39 -95.77
C LYS A 335 28.94 0.62 -95.96
N ARG A 336 29.97 0.14 -96.68
CA ARG A 336 30.65 0.74 -97.84
C ARG A 336 30.86 2.28 -97.87
N SER A 337 32.14 2.66 -97.74
CA SER A 337 32.92 3.58 -98.60
C SER A 337 32.19 4.77 -99.27
N SER A 338 32.61 6.01 -98.98
CA SER A 338 33.70 6.69 -99.72
C SER A 338 33.84 8.16 -99.27
N GLU A 339 35.10 8.59 -99.22
CA GLU A 339 35.68 9.92 -99.46
C GLU A 339 34.92 11.22 -99.12
N GLY A 340 35.69 12.14 -98.51
CA GLY A 340 35.71 13.52 -99.00
C GLY A 340 35.20 14.60 -98.04
N SER A 341 36.13 15.10 -97.21
CA SER A 341 36.40 16.52 -96.89
C SER A 341 35.26 17.54 -96.75
N HIS A 342 35.27 18.18 -95.58
CA HIS A 342 35.33 19.65 -95.35
C HIS A 342 34.22 20.23 -94.45
N MET A 343 34.69 20.85 -93.35
CA MET A 343 34.05 21.75 -92.36
C MET A 343 33.49 23.03 -93.03
N PRO A 344 32.77 23.98 -92.36
CA PRO A 344 32.78 24.27 -90.91
C PRO A 344 31.47 24.76 -90.20
N GLN A 345 31.58 24.76 -88.87
CA GLN A 345 31.08 25.71 -87.84
C GLN A 345 29.58 26.01 -87.58
N GLY A 346 29.25 26.04 -86.28
CA GLY A 346 28.46 27.13 -85.69
C GLY A 346 27.44 26.74 -84.61
N GLY A 347 27.64 27.24 -83.37
CA GLY A 347 26.56 27.92 -82.61
C GLY A 347 25.90 27.22 -81.40
N ASN A 348 26.33 27.64 -80.21
CA ASN A 348 25.56 28.01 -79.00
C ASN A 348 24.22 27.33 -78.62
N SER A 349 24.20 26.68 -77.44
CA SER A 349 23.48 27.02 -76.17
C SER A 349 22.27 27.99 -76.17
N PRO A 350 21.53 28.16 -75.04
CA PRO A 350 20.92 27.23 -74.07
C PRO A 350 19.53 27.76 -73.55
N ALA A 351 19.02 27.23 -72.41
CA ALA A 351 18.31 27.90 -71.28
C ALA A 351 17.20 26.97 -70.70
N THR A 352 17.17 26.62 -69.41
CA THR A 352 16.78 27.40 -68.20
C THR A 352 15.32 27.89 -68.32
N ILE A 353 14.39 27.56 -67.41
CA ILE A 353 14.34 27.76 -65.95
C ILE A 353 13.73 26.54 -65.26
#